data_AF-A0A838Q0Q9-F1
#
_entry.id   AF-A0A838Q0Q9-F1
#
_cell.length_a   1.000
_cell.length_b   1.000
_cell.length_c   1.000
_cell.angle_alpha   90.00
_cell.angle_beta   90.00
_cell.angle_gamma   90.00
#
_symmetry.space_group_name_H-M   'P 1'
#
loop_
_entity.id
_entity.type
_entity.pdbx_description
1 polymer ?
#
loop_
_entity_poly.entity_id
_entity_poly.type
_entity_poly.pdbx_seq_one_letter_code
_entity_poly.pdbx_strand_id
1 'polypeptide(L)'
;MRNIHLLRAATASALALSFLPAHAAQTDKSDKKQASTTVAASDSSAMEKMIADWPNRPKLAAREMMGKYGAPAEITSERIIWKNPGAYKRIMVTREEIPHDFPKPHMDFLEHTIDYNVPQDKVADLIAFDASSTINRTAGELSARCDLEGHNVLTLNLDRDIIEGKKTVAEARKAFGDNVVQDVMGTHPAYVEELQFKPSEKSSARFSDQPVIPGSPKRAGEDGVEKGKTTGDAEVLAFVIAVDDNEILAAAEATKKKPSSAVLDYAKMMHQEHGKNEADTMELGQKISVTPIDTEAVDKLRVKGAGELAALIPLKGDEFEAAYVAAMVKGHTEVLEMIDSKLLKAAENEAVKKHLNETRSAVAQHLEMGKKLQASMQR
;
A
#
# COMPACT_ATOMS: atom_id res chain seq x y z
N MET A 1 -26.01 67.31 4.43
CA MET A 1 -26.17 67.28 5.89
C MET A 1 -26.46 65.85 6.33
N ARG A 2 -25.60 65.26 7.20
CA ARG A 2 -25.79 64.09 8.11
C ARG A 2 -26.26 62.74 7.49
N ASN A 3 -25.92 61.55 7.96
CA ASN A 3 -24.89 60.96 8.82
C ASN A 3 -24.99 59.43 8.62
N ILE A 4 -23.86 58.75 8.85
CA ILE A 4 -23.55 57.32 9.01
C ILE A 4 -24.63 56.42 9.66
N HIS A 5 -24.80 55.16 9.18
CA HIS A 5 -24.68 53.93 10.01
C HIS A 5 -24.67 52.62 9.19
N LEU A 6 -23.66 51.78 9.44
CA LEU A 6 -23.60 50.34 9.16
C LEU A 6 -24.64 49.59 10.00
N LEU A 7 -25.21 48.51 9.46
CA LEU A 7 -25.67 47.36 10.26
C LEU A 7 -25.40 46.04 9.52
N ARG A 8 -24.63 45.16 10.17
CA ARG A 8 -24.55 43.72 9.89
C ARG A 8 -25.79 43.04 10.46
N ALA A 9 -26.32 42.03 9.78
CA ALA A 9 -27.15 41.01 10.42
C ALA A 9 -26.96 39.66 9.70
N ALA A 10 -26.52 38.68 10.48
CA ALA A 10 -26.48 37.26 10.17
C ALA A 10 -27.85 36.63 10.46
N THR A 11 -28.24 35.61 9.70
CA THR A 11 -29.22 34.62 10.15
C THR A 11 -28.83 33.24 9.61
N ALA A 12 -28.34 32.41 10.53
CA ALA A 12 -28.30 30.97 10.40
C ALA A 12 -29.73 30.43 10.59
N SER A 13 -30.19 29.56 9.70
CA SER A 13 -31.39 28.76 9.90
C SER A 13 -30.98 27.34 10.26
N ALA A 14 -31.05 27.04 11.56
CA ALA A 14 -31.09 25.67 12.06
C ALA A 14 -32.51 25.10 11.81
N LEU A 15 -32.59 23.90 11.26
CA LEU A 15 -33.80 23.09 11.28
C LEU A 15 -33.53 21.84 12.12
N ALA A 16 -34.29 21.71 13.20
CA ALA A 16 -34.37 20.56 14.06
C ALA A 16 -35.72 19.86 13.86
N LEU A 17 -35.83 18.66 14.45
CA LEU A 17 -36.98 17.73 14.61
C LEU A 17 -36.95 16.51 13.65
N SER A 18 -37.22 15.26 14.08
CA SER A 18 -37.73 14.74 15.36
C SER A 18 -37.64 13.20 15.40
N PHE A 19 -37.61 12.60 16.60
CA PHE A 19 -37.66 11.16 16.86
C PHE A 19 -39.10 10.66 17.19
N LEU A 20 -39.51 9.54 16.53
CA LEU A 20 -40.32 8.36 16.95
C LEU A 20 -41.78 8.47 17.51
N PRO A 21 -42.66 7.43 17.33
CA PRO A 21 -42.73 6.21 18.18
C PRO A 21 -42.98 4.87 17.40
N ALA A 22 -42.28 3.77 17.71
CA ALA A 22 -42.60 2.65 18.64
C ALA A 22 -43.66 1.61 18.17
N HIS A 23 -43.25 0.33 18.08
CA HIS A 23 -44.09 -0.84 18.34
C HIS A 23 -43.32 -1.84 19.22
N ALA A 24 -43.98 -2.29 20.28
CA ALA A 24 -43.41 -3.09 21.36
C ALA A 24 -43.38 -4.59 21.04
N ALA A 25 -42.31 -5.26 21.47
CA ALA A 25 -42.36 -6.64 21.91
C ALA A 25 -41.41 -6.80 23.10
N GLN A 26 -41.96 -7.08 24.28
CA GLN A 26 -41.22 -7.52 25.45
C GLN A 26 -40.73 -8.95 25.22
N THR A 27 -39.44 -9.22 25.48
CA THR A 27 -39.00 -10.38 26.30
C THR A 27 -37.56 -10.21 26.75
N ASP A 28 -37.37 -10.50 28.04
CA ASP A 28 -36.18 -10.89 28.80
C ASP A 28 -34.91 -10.03 28.92
N LYS A 29 -34.71 -9.58 30.16
CA LYS A 29 -33.47 -9.04 30.73
C LYS A 29 -32.51 -10.20 31.03
N SER A 30 -31.32 -10.17 30.44
CA SER A 30 -30.11 -10.70 31.10
C SER A 30 -28.85 -9.99 30.58
N ASP A 31 -28.19 -9.30 31.52
CA ASP A 31 -26.79 -8.89 31.63
C ASP A 31 -25.88 -8.91 30.38
N LYS A 32 -25.94 -7.85 29.56
CA LYS A 32 -24.80 -7.33 28.76
C LYS A 32 -24.98 -5.84 28.45
N LYS A 33 -24.75 -4.93 29.42
CA LYS A 33 -24.73 -3.47 29.14
C LYS A 33 -23.86 -2.71 30.13
N GLN A 34 -22.54 -2.80 29.99
CA GLN A 34 -21.63 -1.82 30.60
C GLN A 34 -20.27 -1.66 29.90
N ALA A 35 -19.91 -2.53 28.95
CA ALA A 35 -18.65 -2.42 28.20
C ALA A 35 -18.73 -1.59 26.89
N SER A 36 -19.93 -1.37 26.34
CA SER A 36 -20.11 -0.75 25.01
C SER A 36 -20.22 0.79 25.04
N THR A 37 -20.73 1.37 26.13
CA THR A 37 -20.94 2.83 26.24
C THR A 37 -19.68 3.59 26.68
N THR A 38 -18.78 2.95 27.42
CA THR A 38 -17.55 3.58 27.94
C THR A 38 -16.47 3.73 26.85
N VAL A 39 -16.35 2.74 25.96
CA VAL A 39 -15.40 2.77 24.83
C VAL A 39 -15.81 3.82 23.78
N ALA A 40 -17.10 3.90 23.43
CA ALA A 40 -17.59 4.92 22.49
C ALA A 40 -17.38 6.35 23.02
N ALA A 41 -17.53 6.56 24.33
CA ALA A 41 -17.28 7.85 24.96
C ALA A 41 -15.78 8.22 25.03
N SER A 42 -14.90 7.24 25.24
CA SER A 42 -13.45 7.48 25.22
C SER A 42 -12.94 7.80 23.82
N ASP A 43 -13.46 7.12 22.80
CA ASP A 43 -13.06 7.33 21.40
C ASP A 43 -13.55 8.69 20.89
N SER A 44 -14.76 9.11 21.29
CA SER A 44 -15.26 10.47 21.04
C SER A 44 -14.35 11.52 21.67
N SER A 45 -13.95 11.33 22.93
CA SER A 45 -13.04 12.25 23.62
C SER A 45 -11.65 12.31 22.97
N ALA A 46 -11.14 11.18 22.48
CA ALA A 46 -9.86 11.11 21.79
C ALA A 46 -9.91 11.81 20.42
N MET A 47 -10.97 11.59 19.65
CA MET A 47 -11.18 12.23 18.36
C MET A 47 -11.27 13.75 18.51
N GLU A 48 -12.10 14.24 19.44
CA GLU A 48 -12.29 15.67 19.68
C GLU A 48 -10.98 16.39 20.05
N LYS A 49 -10.10 15.72 20.80
CA LYS A 49 -8.76 16.26 21.12
C LYS A 49 -7.87 16.32 19.89
N MET A 50 -7.87 15.29 19.04
CA MET A 50 -7.02 15.27 17.84
C MET A 50 -7.44 16.28 16.77
N ILE A 51 -8.75 16.46 16.60
CA ILE A 51 -9.27 17.39 15.58
C ILE A 51 -9.44 18.81 16.09
N ALA A 52 -9.05 19.13 17.34
CA ALA A 52 -9.26 20.43 17.95
C ALA A 52 -8.74 21.59 17.08
N ASP A 53 -7.56 21.41 16.48
CA ASP A 53 -6.89 22.40 15.62
C ASP A 53 -7.10 22.16 14.11
N TRP A 54 -8.07 21.34 13.74
CA TRP A 54 -8.46 21.14 12.34
C TRP A 54 -9.32 22.30 11.83
N PRO A 55 -9.30 22.54 10.51
CA PRO A 55 -10.30 23.39 9.87
C PRO A 55 -11.73 22.93 10.19
N ASN A 56 -12.68 23.86 10.12
CA ASN A 56 -14.05 23.58 10.55
C ASN A 56 -14.76 22.53 9.70
N ARG A 57 -14.54 22.49 8.37
CA ARG A 57 -15.25 21.55 7.49
C ARG A 57 -14.86 20.10 7.75
N PRO A 58 -13.56 19.72 7.76
CA PRO A 58 -13.16 18.36 8.09
C PRO A 58 -13.55 17.93 9.50
N LYS A 59 -13.54 18.85 10.48
CA LYS A 59 -13.98 18.59 11.85
C LYS A 59 -15.46 18.19 11.91
N LEU A 60 -16.31 18.86 11.14
CA LEU A 60 -17.74 18.52 11.05
C LEU A 60 -17.93 17.17 10.37
N ALA A 61 -17.25 16.94 9.24
CA ALA A 61 -17.31 15.65 8.54
C ALA A 61 -16.83 14.49 9.42
N ALA A 62 -15.76 14.67 10.20
CA ALA A 62 -15.28 13.66 11.15
C ALA A 62 -16.36 13.27 12.17
N ARG A 63 -17.08 14.25 12.73
CA ARG A 63 -18.17 14.01 13.68
C ARG A 63 -19.36 13.34 13.01
N GLU A 64 -19.69 13.74 11.79
CA GLU A 64 -20.77 13.14 11.01
C GLU A 64 -20.47 11.67 10.71
N MET A 65 -19.28 11.37 10.19
CA MET A 65 -18.83 10.01 9.92
C MET A 65 -18.78 9.17 11.21
N MET A 66 -18.32 9.74 12.33
CA MET A 66 -18.36 9.04 13.63
C MET A 66 -19.79 8.75 14.09
N GLY A 67 -20.70 9.70 13.90
CA GLY A 67 -22.12 9.54 14.22
C GLY A 67 -22.78 8.43 13.40
N LYS A 68 -22.42 8.32 12.12
CA LYS A 68 -22.99 7.33 11.18
C LYS A 68 -22.34 5.95 11.27
N TYR A 69 -21.01 5.89 11.38
CA TYR A 69 -20.21 4.66 11.27
C TYR A 69 -19.59 4.19 12.59
N GLY A 70 -19.78 4.94 13.68
CA GLY A 70 -19.22 4.60 14.98
C GLY A 70 -17.75 5.01 15.14
N ALA A 71 -17.06 4.36 16.07
CA ALA A 71 -15.66 4.68 16.37
C ALA A 71 -14.74 4.39 15.16
N PRO A 72 -13.83 5.31 14.81
CA PRO A 72 -12.86 5.08 13.74
C PRO A 72 -11.82 4.03 14.14
N ALA A 73 -11.23 3.38 13.14
CA ALA A 73 -10.14 2.41 13.31
C ALA A 73 -8.78 3.09 13.51
N GLU A 74 -8.62 4.33 13.04
CA GLU A 74 -7.39 5.12 13.18
C GLU A 74 -7.73 6.60 13.39
N ILE A 75 -7.04 7.25 14.34
CA ILE A 75 -7.11 8.69 14.59
C ILE A 75 -5.68 9.20 14.68
N THR A 76 -5.36 10.21 13.89
CA THR A 76 -4.08 10.92 13.93
C THR A 76 -4.31 12.44 13.91
N SER A 77 -3.25 13.24 14.01
CA SER A 77 -3.37 14.69 13.85
C SER A 77 -3.71 15.13 12.43
N GLU A 78 -3.60 14.25 11.43
CA GLU A 78 -3.78 14.62 10.01
C GLU A 78 -4.93 13.88 9.31
N ARG A 79 -5.40 12.76 9.86
CA ARG A 79 -6.50 11.97 9.29
C ARG A 79 -7.23 11.10 10.32
N ILE A 80 -8.47 10.74 9.97
CA ILE A 80 -9.30 9.75 10.65
C ILE A 80 -9.75 8.72 9.62
N ILE A 81 -9.68 7.43 9.97
CA ILE A 81 -10.03 6.33 9.06
C ILE A 81 -11.01 5.35 9.71
N TRP A 82 -12.06 5.00 8.98
CA TRP A 82 -12.89 3.83 9.21
C TRP A 82 -12.51 2.74 8.22
N LYS A 83 -12.35 1.50 8.70
CA LYS A 83 -11.99 0.34 7.87
C LYS A 83 -13.19 -0.60 7.75
N ASN A 84 -13.53 -0.97 6.52
CA ASN A 84 -14.67 -1.81 6.16
C ASN A 84 -16.05 -1.33 6.69
N PRO A 85 -16.39 -0.01 6.69
CA PRO A 85 -17.72 0.43 7.07
C PRO A 85 -18.75 0.17 5.95
N GLY A 86 -19.70 -0.73 6.19
CA GLY A 86 -20.78 -1.01 5.23
C GLY A 86 -20.25 -1.54 3.89
N ALA A 87 -20.56 -0.86 2.79
CA ALA A 87 -20.12 -1.23 1.44
C ALA A 87 -18.71 -0.72 1.08
N TYR A 88 -18.10 0.10 1.93
CA TYR A 88 -16.81 0.73 1.66
C TYR A 88 -15.67 -0.08 2.26
N LYS A 89 -14.56 -0.17 1.53
CA LYS A 89 -13.30 -0.68 2.05
C LYS A 89 -12.71 0.29 3.09
N ARG A 90 -12.85 1.59 2.82
CA ARG A 90 -12.31 2.66 3.67
C ARG A 90 -13.12 3.94 3.53
N ILE A 91 -13.36 4.61 4.65
CA ILE A 91 -13.77 6.02 4.68
C ILE A 91 -12.66 6.80 5.37
N MET A 92 -12.23 7.90 4.79
CA MET A 92 -11.16 8.73 5.34
C MET A 92 -11.56 10.20 5.35
N VAL A 93 -11.35 10.86 6.49
CA VAL A 93 -11.41 12.32 6.61
C VAL A 93 -10.00 12.84 6.87
N THR A 94 -9.54 13.82 6.10
CA THR A 94 -8.22 14.45 6.29
C THR A 94 -8.33 15.87 6.81
N ARG A 95 -7.31 16.32 7.53
CA ARG A 95 -7.18 17.71 7.98
C ARG A 95 -7.06 18.69 6.81
N GLU A 96 -6.32 18.31 5.78
CA GLU A 96 -6.08 19.10 4.59
C GLU A 96 -7.35 19.24 3.73
N GLU A 97 -7.63 20.47 3.30
CA GLU A 97 -8.71 20.83 2.38
C GLU A 97 -8.10 21.16 1.01
N ILE A 98 -8.52 20.46 -0.04
CA ILE A 98 -8.03 20.69 -1.40
C ILE A 98 -9.14 21.36 -2.22
N PRO A 99 -8.93 22.55 -2.82
CA PRO A 99 -9.95 23.19 -3.65
C PRO A 99 -10.34 22.33 -4.86
N HIS A 100 -11.65 22.20 -5.11
CA HIS A 100 -12.19 21.47 -6.24
C HIS A 100 -13.42 22.18 -6.82
N ASP A 101 -13.45 22.38 -8.14
CA ASP A 101 -14.44 23.23 -8.82
C ASP A 101 -15.56 22.49 -9.54
N PHE A 102 -15.57 21.15 -9.52
CA PHE A 102 -16.62 20.34 -10.14
C PHE A 102 -17.51 19.65 -9.10
N PRO A 103 -18.85 19.71 -9.22
CA PRO A 103 -19.63 20.44 -10.22
C PRO A 103 -19.72 21.95 -9.92
N LYS A 104 -19.30 22.36 -8.72
CA LYS A 104 -19.20 23.75 -8.27
C LYS A 104 -18.02 23.87 -7.28
N PRO A 105 -17.48 25.07 -7.05
CA PRO A 105 -16.41 25.27 -6.07
C PRO A 105 -16.75 24.75 -4.66
N HIS A 106 -15.92 23.85 -4.16
CA HIS A 106 -15.95 23.26 -2.81
C HIS A 106 -14.54 22.79 -2.40
N MET A 107 -14.44 22.06 -1.27
CA MET A 107 -13.16 21.61 -0.72
C MET A 107 -13.18 20.09 -0.45
N ASP A 108 -12.17 19.40 -0.92
CA ASP A 108 -12.05 17.95 -0.81
C ASP A 108 -11.30 17.54 0.46
N PHE A 109 -12.00 16.86 1.36
CA PHE A 109 -11.43 16.35 2.62
C PHE A 109 -12.03 15.02 3.09
N LEU A 110 -13.09 14.53 2.44
CA LEU A 110 -13.76 13.26 2.75
C LEU A 110 -13.64 12.32 1.55
N GLU A 111 -13.13 11.12 1.79
CA GLU A 111 -12.88 10.11 0.75
C GLU A 111 -13.61 8.80 1.09
N HIS A 112 -14.26 8.21 0.08
CA HIS A 112 -14.83 6.86 0.14
C HIS A 112 -14.13 5.96 -0.87
N THR A 113 -13.58 4.85 -0.39
CA THR A 113 -12.89 3.85 -1.19
C THR A 113 -13.68 2.55 -1.23
N ILE A 114 -13.79 1.95 -2.41
CA ILE A 114 -14.38 0.63 -2.64
C ILE A 114 -13.35 -0.33 -3.26
N ASP A 115 -13.55 -1.63 -3.04
CA ASP A 115 -12.86 -2.66 -3.84
C ASP A 115 -13.49 -2.68 -5.25
N TYR A 116 -12.72 -2.23 -6.25
CA TYR A 116 -13.14 -2.15 -7.64
C TYR A 116 -11.95 -2.27 -8.61
N ASN A 117 -12.00 -3.27 -9.50
CA ASN A 117 -11.02 -3.43 -10.58
C ASN A 117 -11.40 -2.55 -11.79
N VAL A 118 -10.83 -1.35 -11.86
CA VAL A 118 -11.05 -0.47 -13.01
C VAL A 118 -10.32 -1.01 -14.26
N PRO A 119 -11.02 -1.26 -15.38
CA PRO A 119 -10.39 -1.61 -16.65
C PRO A 119 -9.41 -0.52 -17.12
N GLN A 120 -8.25 -0.94 -17.65
CA GLN A 120 -7.19 0.00 -18.02
C GLN A 120 -7.62 1.04 -19.06
N ASP A 121 -8.42 0.62 -20.03
CA ASP A 121 -8.97 1.44 -21.10
C ASP A 121 -10.00 2.47 -20.61
N LYS A 122 -10.46 2.35 -19.36
CA LYS A 122 -11.41 3.28 -18.72
C LYS A 122 -10.77 4.32 -17.81
N VAL A 123 -9.50 4.15 -17.45
CA VAL A 123 -8.81 5.05 -16.50
C VAL A 123 -8.84 6.51 -16.98
N ALA A 124 -8.58 6.75 -18.27
CA ALA A 124 -8.60 8.11 -18.83
C ALA A 124 -10.00 8.75 -18.78
N ASP A 125 -11.05 7.96 -19.01
CA ASP A 125 -12.43 8.43 -18.96
C ASP A 125 -12.81 8.87 -17.54
N LEU A 126 -12.41 8.11 -16.51
CA LEU A 126 -12.71 8.44 -15.11
C LEU A 126 -11.99 9.72 -14.66
N ILE A 127 -10.70 9.88 -15.03
CA ILE A 127 -9.94 11.10 -14.73
C ILE A 127 -10.53 12.32 -15.47
N ALA A 128 -11.05 12.13 -16.69
CA ALA A 128 -11.72 13.19 -17.44
C ALA A 128 -13.11 13.54 -16.87
N PHE A 129 -13.76 12.59 -16.19
CA PHE A 129 -15.04 12.80 -15.52
C PHE A 129 -14.87 13.60 -14.23
N ASP A 130 -13.98 13.18 -13.34
CA ASP A 130 -13.76 13.81 -12.03
C ASP A 130 -12.27 13.71 -11.64
N ALA A 131 -11.65 14.86 -11.34
CA ALA A 131 -10.23 14.93 -10.97
C ALA A 131 -9.98 14.37 -9.56
N SER A 132 -11.04 14.21 -8.77
CA SER A 132 -11.00 13.71 -7.40
C SER A 132 -11.32 12.22 -7.28
N SER A 133 -11.54 11.53 -8.42
CA SER A 133 -11.48 10.07 -8.49
C SER A 133 -10.05 9.57 -8.46
N THR A 134 -9.74 8.64 -7.55
CA THR A 134 -8.42 7.99 -7.47
C THR A 134 -8.54 6.50 -7.77
N ILE A 135 -7.63 5.99 -8.61
CA ILE A 135 -7.64 4.60 -9.07
C ILE A 135 -6.31 3.97 -8.68
N ASN A 136 -6.36 2.93 -7.85
CA ASN A 136 -5.20 2.10 -7.54
C ASN A 136 -5.44 0.68 -8.04
N ARG A 137 -4.98 0.40 -9.27
CA ARG A 137 -5.21 -0.89 -9.93
C ARG A 137 -4.54 -2.04 -9.18
N THR A 138 -3.32 -1.84 -8.69
CA THR A 138 -2.56 -2.85 -7.95
C THR A 138 -3.28 -3.29 -6.67
N ALA A 139 -3.86 -2.34 -5.94
CA ALA A 139 -4.67 -2.63 -4.74
C ALA A 139 -6.13 -2.98 -5.06
N GLY A 140 -6.54 -2.80 -6.32
CA GLY A 140 -7.91 -2.99 -6.76
C GLY A 140 -8.89 -2.00 -6.14
N GLU A 141 -8.50 -0.74 -6.02
CA GLU A 141 -9.29 0.31 -5.36
C GLU A 141 -9.74 1.39 -6.36
N LEU A 142 -10.98 1.84 -6.17
CA LEU A 142 -11.52 3.08 -6.72
C LEU A 142 -12.01 3.92 -5.54
N SER A 143 -11.60 5.18 -5.49
CA SER A 143 -12.10 6.14 -4.49
C SER A 143 -12.63 7.40 -5.13
N ALA A 144 -13.61 8.02 -4.47
CA ALA A 144 -14.05 9.39 -4.75
C ALA A 144 -13.78 10.26 -3.51
N ARG A 145 -13.42 11.53 -3.75
CA ARG A 145 -13.12 12.51 -2.71
C ARG A 145 -13.90 13.81 -2.95
N CYS A 146 -14.51 14.34 -1.89
CA CYS A 146 -15.40 15.50 -1.94
C CYS A 146 -15.55 16.13 -0.53
N ASP A 147 -16.47 17.09 -0.37
CA ASP A 147 -16.90 17.65 0.92
C ASP A 147 -18.04 16.86 1.58
N LEU A 148 -18.84 16.12 0.79
CA LEU A 148 -20.03 15.39 1.23
C LEU A 148 -19.96 13.90 0.87
N GLU A 149 -20.50 13.05 1.75
CA GLU A 149 -20.60 11.61 1.48
C GLU A 149 -21.45 11.34 0.24
N GLY A 150 -22.63 11.96 0.13
CA GLY A 150 -23.54 11.69 -0.99
C GLY A 150 -22.95 12.04 -2.36
N HIS A 151 -22.06 13.04 -2.42
CA HIS A 151 -21.32 13.37 -3.63
C HIS A 151 -20.26 12.32 -3.98
N ASN A 152 -19.56 11.77 -2.98
CA ASN A 152 -18.66 10.63 -3.22
C ASN A 152 -19.42 9.41 -3.75
N VAL A 153 -20.59 9.11 -3.17
CA VAL A 153 -21.47 8.04 -3.63
C VAL A 153 -21.91 8.27 -5.08
N LEU A 154 -22.30 9.50 -5.40
CA LEU A 154 -22.67 9.91 -6.76
C LEU A 154 -21.51 9.74 -7.75
N THR A 155 -20.30 10.18 -7.40
CA THR A 155 -19.10 9.97 -8.22
C THR A 155 -18.89 8.49 -8.49
N LEU A 156 -18.87 7.63 -7.46
CA LEU A 156 -18.63 6.19 -7.61
C LEU A 156 -19.71 5.50 -8.47
N ASN A 157 -20.97 5.92 -8.36
CA ASN A 157 -22.06 5.41 -9.20
C ASN A 157 -21.88 5.80 -10.67
N LEU A 158 -21.48 7.05 -10.94
CA LEU A 158 -21.26 7.55 -12.30
C LEU A 158 -19.95 7.02 -12.92
N ASP A 159 -18.92 6.80 -12.12
CA ASP A 159 -17.70 6.09 -12.54
C ASP A 159 -18.06 4.70 -13.08
N ARG A 160 -18.90 3.95 -12.35
CA ARG A 160 -19.37 2.64 -12.81
C ARG A 160 -20.17 2.74 -14.11
N ASP A 161 -21.03 3.73 -14.27
CA ASP A 161 -21.79 3.92 -15.52
C ASP A 161 -20.88 4.20 -16.73
N ILE A 162 -19.78 4.94 -16.53
CA ILE A 162 -18.75 5.17 -17.57
C ILE A 162 -18.03 3.86 -17.91
N ILE A 163 -17.63 3.10 -16.89
CA ILE A 163 -16.93 1.81 -17.04
C ILE A 163 -17.80 0.82 -17.82
N GLU A 164 -19.09 0.73 -17.48
CA GLU A 164 -20.06 -0.15 -18.15
C GLU A 164 -20.54 0.39 -19.51
N GLY A 165 -20.08 1.57 -19.94
CA GLY A 165 -20.46 2.19 -21.21
C GLY A 165 -21.91 2.70 -21.26
N LYS A 166 -22.57 2.81 -20.10
CA LYS A 166 -23.93 3.37 -19.98
C LYS A 166 -23.96 4.89 -20.13
N LYS A 167 -22.83 5.56 -19.84
CA LYS A 167 -22.66 6.99 -20.01
C LYS A 167 -21.29 7.30 -20.61
N THR A 168 -21.26 8.29 -21.47
CA THR A 168 -20.03 9.01 -21.80
C THR A 168 -19.61 9.93 -20.64
N VAL A 169 -18.35 10.36 -20.64
CA VAL A 169 -17.85 11.35 -19.67
C VAL A 169 -18.72 12.61 -19.63
N ALA A 170 -19.13 13.14 -20.78
CA ALA A 170 -19.96 14.34 -20.85
C ALA A 170 -21.35 14.12 -20.25
N GLU A 171 -21.98 12.97 -20.53
CA GLU A 171 -23.28 12.60 -19.95
C GLU A 171 -23.18 12.38 -18.44
N ALA A 172 -22.10 11.77 -17.96
CA ALA A 172 -21.86 11.59 -16.53
C ALA A 172 -21.67 12.94 -15.82
N ARG A 173 -20.88 13.87 -16.39
CA ARG A 173 -20.73 15.23 -15.83
C ARG A 173 -22.06 15.98 -15.76
N LYS A 174 -22.88 15.88 -16.81
CA LYS A 174 -24.23 16.45 -16.79
C LYS A 174 -25.11 15.79 -15.74
N ALA A 175 -25.11 14.45 -15.68
CA ALA A 175 -25.89 13.68 -14.71
C ALA A 175 -25.49 14.01 -13.26
N PHE A 176 -24.20 14.27 -13.00
CA PHE A 176 -23.74 14.72 -11.69
C PHE A 176 -24.44 16.02 -11.30
N GLY A 177 -24.38 17.04 -12.16
CA GLY A 177 -25.05 18.33 -11.93
C GLY A 177 -26.56 18.19 -11.74
N ASP A 178 -27.21 17.38 -12.57
CA ASP A 178 -28.67 17.13 -12.48
C ASP A 178 -29.03 16.47 -11.13
N ASN A 179 -28.27 15.49 -10.65
CA ASN A 179 -28.50 14.83 -9.35
C ASN A 179 -28.26 15.80 -8.18
N VAL A 180 -27.21 16.62 -8.23
CA VAL A 180 -26.95 17.63 -7.19
C VAL A 180 -28.09 18.66 -7.12
N VAL A 181 -28.62 19.11 -8.26
CA VAL A 181 -29.78 20.02 -8.27
C VAL A 181 -31.01 19.36 -7.65
N GLN A 182 -31.27 18.10 -8.01
CA GLN A 182 -32.40 17.33 -7.48
C GLN A 182 -32.28 17.09 -5.97
N ASP A 183 -31.09 16.77 -5.47
CA ASP A 183 -30.85 16.61 -4.03
C ASP A 183 -31.07 17.91 -3.26
N VAL A 184 -30.58 19.04 -3.79
CA VAL A 184 -30.84 20.38 -3.23
C VAL A 184 -32.33 20.73 -3.20
N MET A 185 -33.12 20.21 -4.15
CA MET A 185 -34.58 20.37 -4.17
C MET A 185 -35.31 19.42 -3.20
N GLY A 186 -34.59 18.59 -2.44
CA GLY A 186 -35.14 17.67 -1.44
C GLY A 186 -35.71 16.37 -2.02
N THR A 187 -35.35 16.03 -3.25
CA THR A 187 -35.83 14.78 -3.88
C THR A 187 -34.97 13.57 -3.55
N HIS A 188 -33.74 13.79 -3.06
CA HIS A 188 -32.77 12.78 -2.65
C HIS A 188 -32.64 11.60 -3.64
N PRO A 189 -32.06 11.84 -4.83
CA PRO A 189 -31.89 10.78 -5.83
C PRO A 189 -31.13 9.58 -5.27
N ALA A 190 -31.52 8.36 -5.67
CA ALA A 190 -30.85 7.14 -5.21
C ALA A 190 -29.32 7.17 -5.40
N TYR A 191 -28.83 7.83 -6.45
CA TYR A 191 -27.40 7.96 -6.77
C TYR A 191 -26.59 8.75 -5.73
N VAL A 192 -27.22 9.61 -4.91
CA VAL A 192 -26.54 10.32 -3.80
C VAL A 192 -26.72 9.62 -2.46
N GLU A 193 -27.70 8.72 -2.33
CA GLU A 193 -28.01 8.06 -1.05
C GLU A 193 -27.20 6.78 -0.84
N GLU A 194 -27.03 5.97 -1.89
CA GLU A 194 -26.34 4.70 -1.80
C GLU A 194 -25.67 4.27 -3.12
N LEU A 195 -24.71 3.36 -3.02
CA LEU A 195 -24.14 2.71 -4.19
C LEU A 195 -25.21 1.88 -4.89
N GLN A 196 -25.41 2.12 -6.18
CA GLN A 196 -26.36 1.42 -7.05
C GLN A 196 -25.83 0.06 -7.51
N PHE A 197 -24.86 -0.48 -6.77
CA PHE A 197 -24.18 -1.73 -6.98
C PHE A 197 -23.54 -2.20 -5.69
N LYS A 198 -23.21 -3.49 -5.64
CA LYS A 198 -22.45 -4.07 -4.54
C LYS A 198 -20.98 -4.16 -4.97
N PRO A 199 -20.06 -3.42 -4.33
CA PRO A 199 -18.63 -3.65 -4.50
C PRO A 199 -18.26 -5.10 -4.17
N SER A 200 -17.18 -5.61 -4.75
CA SER A 200 -16.75 -6.99 -4.52
C SER A 200 -16.42 -7.20 -3.05
N GLU A 201 -17.01 -8.21 -2.39
CA GLU A 201 -16.82 -8.47 -0.95
C GLU A 201 -15.39 -8.93 -0.57
N LYS A 202 -14.54 -9.16 -1.56
CA LYS A 202 -13.15 -9.57 -1.36
C LYS A 202 -12.27 -8.71 -2.24
N SER A 203 -11.07 -8.40 -1.73
CA SER A 203 -9.84 -8.01 -2.43
C SER A 203 -9.39 -9.06 -3.48
N SER A 204 -10.36 -9.48 -4.30
CA SER A 204 -10.25 -10.21 -5.56
C SER A 204 -9.89 -9.25 -6.69
N ALA A 205 -9.95 -7.95 -6.39
CA ALA A 205 -9.45 -6.90 -7.24
C ALA A 205 -7.91 -6.97 -7.28
N ARG A 206 -7.38 -7.94 -8.03
CA ARG A 206 -5.95 -8.14 -8.25
C ARG A 206 -5.66 -7.80 -9.71
N PHE A 207 -5.26 -6.57 -9.96
CA PHE A 207 -4.42 -6.32 -11.12
C PHE A 207 -2.98 -6.63 -10.71
N SER A 208 -2.52 -7.85 -11.03
CA SER A 208 -1.13 -8.23 -10.82
C SER A 208 -0.32 -7.83 -12.05
N ASP A 209 0.57 -6.84 -11.89
CA ASP A 209 1.59 -6.56 -12.90
C ASP A 209 2.45 -7.81 -13.13
N GLN A 210 2.96 -7.95 -14.36
CA GLN A 210 3.86 -9.05 -14.69
C GLN A 210 5.30 -8.53 -14.74
N PRO A 211 6.27 -9.27 -14.16
CA PRO A 211 7.68 -8.94 -14.31
C PRO A 211 8.08 -8.87 -15.79
N VAL A 212 8.82 -7.83 -16.17
CA VAL A 212 9.30 -7.64 -17.56
C VAL A 212 10.75 -8.07 -17.76
N ILE A 213 11.49 -8.31 -16.67
CA ILE A 213 12.85 -8.83 -16.72
C ILE A 213 12.73 -10.36 -16.96
N PRO A 214 13.27 -10.87 -18.08
CA PRO A 214 13.19 -12.30 -18.37
C PRO A 214 13.90 -13.11 -17.28
N GLY A 215 13.23 -14.17 -16.80
CA GLY A 215 13.76 -15.05 -15.75
C GLY A 215 13.60 -14.52 -14.32
N SER A 216 12.95 -13.38 -14.11
CA SER A 216 12.67 -12.89 -12.76
C SER A 216 11.80 -13.84 -11.95
N PRO A 217 11.99 -13.85 -10.61
CA PRO A 217 11.12 -14.59 -9.71
C PRO A 217 9.64 -14.18 -9.81
N LYS A 218 8.75 -15.15 -9.57
CA LYS A 218 7.31 -14.93 -9.41
C LYS A 218 6.86 -15.29 -8.00
N ARG A 219 5.81 -14.63 -7.50
CA ARG A 219 5.26 -14.95 -6.17
C ARG A 219 4.52 -16.27 -6.18
N ALA A 220 4.68 -17.07 -5.12
CA ALA A 220 3.92 -18.30 -4.95
C ALA A 220 2.41 -18.03 -4.80
N GLY A 221 1.58 -18.68 -5.61
CA GLY A 221 0.11 -18.61 -5.51
C GLY A 221 -0.56 -17.41 -6.19
N GLU A 222 0.19 -16.57 -6.91
CA GLU A 222 -0.32 -15.61 -7.88
C GLU A 222 -0.17 -16.23 -9.30
N ASP A 223 -1.12 -15.97 -10.20
CA ASP A 223 -1.10 -16.38 -11.61
C ASP A 223 -1.08 -17.89 -11.93
N GLY A 224 -1.80 -18.70 -11.14
CA GLY A 224 -2.06 -20.11 -11.49
C GLY A 224 -0.90 -21.07 -11.19
N VAL A 225 0.15 -20.60 -10.50
CA VAL A 225 1.11 -21.50 -9.83
C VAL A 225 0.44 -22.03 -8.57
N GLU A 226 -0.16 -23.22 -8.65
CA GLU A 226 -0.80 -23.88 -7.50
C GLU A 226 0.18 -23.95 -6.31
N LYS A 227 -0.28 -23.51 -5.13
CA LYS A 227 0.40 -23.76 -3.85
C LYS A 227 0.62 -25.27 -3.72
N GLY A 228 1.84 -25.74 -3.98
CA GLY A 228 2.19 -27.17 -3.97
C GLY A 228 2.93 -27.70 -5.21
N LYS A 229 3.15 -26.88 -6.25
CA LYS A 229 3.94 -27.26 -7.45
C LYS A 229 5.30 -26.53 -7.59
N THR A 230 5.80 -25.90 -6.54
CA THR A 230 7.16 -25.34 -6.55
C THR A 230 8.18 -26.47 -6.48
N THR A 231 8.90 -26.72 -7.56
CA THR A 231 10.05 -27.65 -7.58
C THR A 231 11.17 -27.13 -6.68
N GLY A 232 12.01 -28.02 -6.14
CA GLY A 232 13.19 -27.61 -5.38
C GLY A 232 14.09 -26.64 -6.16
N ASP A 233 14.26 -26.88 -7.47
CA ASP A 233 15.02 -25.99 -8.35
C ASP A 233 14.47 -24.56 -8.43
N ALA A 234 13.14 -24.40 -8.46
CA ALA A 234 12.50 -23.09 -8.55
C ALA A 234 12.72 -22.24 -7.28
N GLU A 235 12.66 -22.87 -6.11
CA GLU A 235 12.98 -22.20 -4.84
C GLU A 235 14.49 -21.93 -4.73
N VAL A 236 15.34 -22.86 -5.18
CA VAL A 236 16.80 -22.70 -5.19
C VAL A 236 17.23 -21.51 -6.05
N LEU A 237 16.71 -21.38 -7.27
CA LEU A 237 17.03 -20.26 -8.15
C LEU A 237 16.55 -18.93 -7.54
N ALA A 238 15.35 -18.89 -6.95
CA ALA A 238 14.82 -17.69 -6.30
C ALA A 238 15.64 -17.32 -5.05
N PHE A 239 16.13 -18.31 -4.31
CA PHE A 239 17.00 -18.10 -3.16
C PHE A 239 18.31 -17.44 -3.58
N VAL A 240 18.98 -17.95 -4.63
CA VAL A 240 20.24 -17.37 -5.13
C VAL A 240 20.02 -15.92 -5.56
N ILE A 241 18.97 -15.64 -6.34
CA ILE A 241 18.60 -14.28 -6.75
C ILE A 241 18.37 -13.38 -5.53
N ALA A 242 17.65 -13.86 -4.50
CA ALA A 242 17.40 -13.08 -3.30
C ALA A 242 18.64 -12.77 -2.46
N VAL A 243 19.63 -13.69 -2.42
CA VAL A 243 20.93 -13.40 -1.80
C VAL A 243 21.67 -12.34 -2.61
N ASP A 244 21.77 -12.53 -3.94
CA ASP A 244 22.49 -11.59 -4.80
C ASP A 244 21.90 -10.18 -4.72
N ASP A 245 20.57 -10.04 -4.76
CA ASP A 245 19.86 -8.77 -4.57
C ASP A 245 20.30 -8.05 -3.27
N ASN A 246 20.38 -8.79 -2.16
CA ASN A 246 20.77 -8.23 -0.87
C ASN A 246 22.23 -7.73 -0.88
N GLU A 247 23.13 -8.50 -1.48
CA GLU A 247 24.57 -8.17 -1.58
C GLU A 247 24.80 -6.99 -2.53
N ILE A 248 24.07 -6.92 -3.65
CA ILE A 248 24.05 -5.81 -4.60
C ILE A 248 23.62 -4.52 -3.90
N LEU A 249 22.52 -4.55 -3.15
CA LEU A 249 22.03 -3.36 -2.43
C LEU A 249 23.00 -2.89 -1.34
N ALA A 250 23.58 -3.81 -0.57
CA ALA A 250 24.57 -3.49 0.45
C ALA A 250 25.85 -2.89 -0.16
N ALA A 251 26.36 -3.48 -1.23
CA ALA A 251 27.53 -3.00 -1.96
C ALA A 251 27.29 -1.64 -2.63
N ALA A 252 26.09 -1.42 -3.18
CA ALA A 252 25.70 -0.13 -3.75
C ALA A 252 25.63 0.97 -2.68
N GLU A 253 25.12 0.66 -1.48
CA GLU A 253 25.13 1.60 -0.35
C GLU A 253 26.56 1.88 0.11
N ALA A 254 27.41 0.85 0.24
CA ALA A 254 28.82 1.02 0.60
C ALA A 254 29.56 1.93 -0.39
N THR A 255 29.30 1.81 -1.68
CA THR A 255 29.88 2.71 -2.70
C THR A 255 29.48 4.17 -2.49
N LYS A 256 28.23 4.46 -2.09
CA LYS A 256 27.73 5.82 -1.83
C LYS A 256 28.33 6.47 -0.59
N LYS A 257 28.74 5.66 0.39
CA LYS A 257 29.33 6.11 1.66
C LYS A 257 30.74 6.67 1.51
N LYS A 258 31.35 6.57 0.31
CA LYS A 258 32.72 7.01 0.00
C LYS A 258 33.75 6.47 1.02
N PRO A 259 33.80 5.15 1.22
CA PRO A 259 34.70 4.55 2.19
C PRO A 259 36.16 4.63 1.72
N SER A 260 37.08 4.10 2.52
CA SER A 260 38.46 3.85 2.13
C SER A 260 38.55 3.11 0.79
N SER A 261 39.66 3.31 0.06
CA SER A 261 39.84 2.71 -1.26
C SER A 261 39.70 1.17 -1.23
N ALA A 262 40.22 0.52 -0.19
CA ALA A 262 40.14 -0.93 -0.05
C ALA A 262 38.69 -1.43 0.10
N VAL A 263 37.88 -0.74 0.91
CA VAL A 263 36.46 -1.09 1.10
C VAL A 263 35.63 -0.74 -0.15
N LEU A 264 35.96 0.37 -0.83
CA LEU A 264 35.32 0.75 -2.09
C LEU A 264 35.59 -0.27 -3.19
N ASP A 265 36.82 -0.74 -3.32
CA ASP A 265 37.19 -1.74 -4.33
C ASP A 265 36.51 -3.09 -4.05
N TYR A 266 36.46 -3.50 -2.78
CA TYR A 266 35.70 -4.68 -2.37
C TYR A 266 34.21 -4.53 -2.69
N ALA A 267 33.57 -3.43 -2.30
CA ALA A 267 32.16 -3.19 -2.59
C ALA A 267 31.85 -3.17 -4.10
N LYS A 268 32.70 -2.56 -4.93
CA LYS A 268 32.51 -2.60 -6.39
C LYS A 268 32.58 -4.01 -6.96
N MET A 269 33.52 -4.81 -6.48
CA MET A 269 33.63 -6.22 -6.85
C MET A 269 32.37 -6.99 -6.44
N MET A 270 31.92 -6.85 -5.19
CA MET A 270 30.69 -7.47 -4.69
C MET A 270 29.49 -7.12 -5.59
N HIS A 271 29.29 -5.83 -5.87
CA HIS A 271 28.18 -5.37 -6.71
C HIS A 271 28.23 -5.96 -8.12
N GLN A 272 29.41 -6.02 -8.74
CA GLN A 272 29.57 -6.56 -10.09
C GLN A 272 29.37 -8.08 -10.14
N GLU A 273 30.00 -8.82 -9.23
CA GLU A 273 30.01 -10.28 -9.27
C GLU A 273 28.67 -10.88 -8.85
N HIS A 274 28.00 -10.30 -7.84
CA HIS A 274 26.62 -10.69 -7.51
C HIS A 274 25.63 -10.30 -8.61
N GLY A 275 25.74 -9.11 -9.19
CA GLY A 275 24.90 -8.72 -10.33
C GLY A 275 25.07 -9.65 -11.54
N LYS A 276 26.29 -10.15 -11.77
CA LYS A 276 26.52 -11.17 -12.79
C LYS A 276 25.90 -12.51 -12.41
N ASN A 277 26.08 -13.00 -11.19
CA ASN A 277 25.53 -14.27 -10.74
C ASN A 277 23.99 -14.26 -10.78
N GLU A 278 23.37 -13.15 -10.41
CA GLU A 278 21.92 -12.96 -10.48
C GLU A 278 21.41 -13.09 -11.94
N ALA A 279 22.05 -12.37 -12.86
CA ALA A 279 21.71 -12.41 -14.28
C ALA A 279 21.90 -13.82 -14.88
N ASP A 280 23.00 -14.49 -14.56
CA ASP A 280 23.27 -15.87 -14.98
C ASP A 280 22.22 -16.84 -14.39
N THR A 281 21.76 -16.60 -13.15
CA THR A 281 20.70 -17.39 -12.49
C THR A 281 19.35 -17.23 -13.20
N MET A 282 18.96 -16.00 -13.54
CA MET A 282 17.74 -15.72 -14.29
C MET A 282 17.78 -16.31 -15.71
N GLU A 283 18.94 -16.24 -16.37
CA GLU A 283 19.15 -16.84 -17.70
C GLU A 283 19.09 -18.37 -17.64
N LEU A 284 19.68 -18.97 -16.60
CA LEU A 284 19.62 -20.41 -16.38
C LEU A 284 18.17 -20.89 -16.23
N GLY A 285 17.39 -20.24 -15.37
CA GLY A 285 15.97 -20.57 -15.18
C GLY A 285 15.18 -20.59 -16.49
N GLN A 286 15.42 -19.60 -17.35
CA GLN A 286 14.84 -19.56 -18.70
C GLN A 286 15.29 -20.74 -19.56
N LYS A 287 16.61 -21.00 -19.63
CA LYS A 287 17.19 -22.08 -20.45
C LYS A 287 16.62 -23.45 -20.07
N ILE A 288 16.39 -23.71 -18.79
CA ILE A 288 15.84 -24.98 -18.29
C ILE A 288 14.31 -24.97 -18.13
N SER A 289 13.65 -23.86 -18.51
CA SER A 289 12.20 -23.67 -18.34
C SER A 289 11.71 -23.83 -16.90
N VAL A 290 12.53 -23.44 -15.92
CA VAL A 290 12.18 -23.38 -14.50
C VAL A 290 12.07 -21.92 -14.10
N THR A 291 10.85 -21.47 -13.81
CA THR A 291 10.61 -20.12 -13.30
C THR A 291 11.00 -20.06 -11.82
N PRO A 292 11.88 -19.15 -11.38
CA PRO A 292 12.16 -18.97 -9.96
C PRO A 292 10.89 -18.55 -9.21
N ILE A 293 10.65 -19.11 -8.03
CA ILE A 293 9.45 -18.81 -7.23
C ILE A 293 9.84 -18.26 -5.86
N ASP A 294 9.39 -17.05 -5.58
CA ASP A 294 9.48 -16.43 -4.26
C ASP A 294 8.50 -17.13 -3.31
N THR A 295 9.04 -18.06 -2.53
CA THR A 295 8.35 -18.71 -1.40
C THR A 295 8.41 -17.82 -0.17
N GLU A 296 7.66 -18.18 0.88
CA GLU A 296 7.75 -17.50 2.18
C GLU A 296 9.18 -17.53 2.76
N ALA A 297 9.96 -18.58 2.47
CA ALA A 297 11.35 -18.67 2.92
C ALA A 297 12.26 -17.68 2.18
N VAL A 298 12.06 -17.53 0.86
CA VAL A 298 12.80 -16.56 0.04
C VAL A 298 12.42 -15.13 0.43
N ASP A 299 11.13 -14.85 0.66
CA ASP A 299 10.67 -13.55 1.14
C ASP A 299 11.30 -13.17 2.49
N LYS A 300 11.34 -14.11 3.45
CA LYS A 300 12.03 -13.90 4.74
C LYS A 300 13.52 -13.57 4.58
N LEU A 301 14.19 -14.16 3.59
CA LEU A 301 15.59 -13.83 3.29
C LEU A 301 15.73 -12.39 2.80
N ARG A 302 14.85 -11.94 1.89
CA ARG A 302 14.83 -10.54 1.42
C ARG A 302 14.59 -9.56 2.56
N VAL A 303 13.63 -9.87 3.43
CA VAL A 303 13.34 -9.06 4.62
C VAL A 303 14.54 -9.02 5.57
N LYS A 304 15.22 -10.15 5.80
CA LYS A 304 16.45 -10.20 6.61
C LYS A 304 17.52 -9.29 6.04
N GLY A 305 17.82 -9.40 4.74
CA GLY A 305 18.83 -8.56 4.08
C GLY A 305 18.49 -7.08 4.11
N ALA A 306 17.21 -6.72 3.90
CA ALA A 306 16.73 -5.35 4.06
C ALA A 306 16.94 -4.82 5.50
N GLY A 307 16.73 -5.65 6.52
CA GLY A 307 17.01 -5.31 7.92
C GLY A 307 18.50 -5.11 8.21
N GLU A 308 19.35 -5.98 7.68
CA GLU A 308 20.82 -5.86 7.80
C GLU A 308 21.33 -4.58 7.10
N LEU A 309 20.82 -4.28 5.90
CA LEU A 309 21.11 -3.02 5.21
C LEU A 309 20.61 -1.79 6.00
N ALA A 310 19.40 -1.83 6.54
CA ALA A 310 18.84 -0.74 7.34
C ALA A 310 19.70 -0.44 8.58
N ALA A 311 20.35 -1.44 9.16
CA ALA A 311 21.29 -1.25 10.27
C ALA A 311 22.60 -0.57 9.83
N LEU A 312 23.03 -0.73 8.57
CA LEU A 312 24.24 -0.09 8.01
C LEU A 312 24.01 1.37 7.61
N ILE A 313 22.84 1.71 7.07
CA ILE A 313 22.50 3.05 6.55
C ILE A 313 22.78 4.21 7.53
N PRO A 314 22.49 4.16 8.84
CA PRO A 314 22.78 5.29 9.72
C PRO A 314 24.28 5.48 10.02
N LEU A 315 25.10 4.43 9.86
CA LEU A 315 26.51 4.44 10.18
C LEU A 315 27.31 5.28 9.18
N LYS A 316 28.48 5.78 9.62
CA LYS A 316 29.36 6.65 8.83
C LYS A 316 30.84 6.35 9.12
N GLY A 317 31.71 6.68 8.16
CA GLY A 317 33.16 6.54 8.31
C GLY A 317 33.57 5.13 8.74
N ASP A 318 34.55 5.06 9.64
CA ASP A 318 35.13 3.79 10.10
C ASP A 318 34.11 2.83 10.73
N GLU A 319 33.09 3.36 11.41
CA GLU A 319 32.01 2.54 11.99
C GLU A 319 31.19 1.84 10.89
N PHE A 320 30.88 2.57 9.82
CA PHE A 320 30.20 1.99 8.65
C PHE A 320 31.09 0.93 7.98
N GLU A 321 32.36 1.25 7.73
CA GLU A 321 33.27 0.33 7.05
C GLU A 321 33.42 -0.98 7.82
N ALA A 322 33.64 -0.90 9.14
CA ALA A 322 33.79 -2.07 10.00
C ALA A 322 32.50 -2.91 10.02
N ALA A 323 31.35 -2.27 10.13
CA ALA A 323 30.06 -2.95 10.15
C ALA A 323 29.72 -3.60 8.79
N TYR A 324 30.00 -2.92 7.67
CA TYR A 324 29.80 -3.44 6.33
C TYR A 324 30.65 -4.69 6.09
N VAL A 325 31.97 -4.62 6.32
CA VAL A 325 32.86 -5.76 6.11
C VAL A 325 32.50 -6.93 7.04
N ALA A 326 32.14 -6.65 8.30
CA ALA A 326 31.67 -7.68 9.22
C ALA A 326 30.38 -8.35 8.75
N ALA A 327 29.42 -7.57 8.22
CA ALA A 327 28.18 -8.10 7.66
C ALA A 327 28.44 -8.99 6.44
N MET A 328 29.33 -8.59 5.52
CA MET A 328 29.71 -9.38 4.36
C MET A 328 30.33 -10.73 4.78
N VAL A 329 31.29 -10.71 5.72
CA VAL A 329 31.91 -11.94 6.24
C VAL A 329 30.89 -12.86 6.88
N LYS A 330 29.97 -12.31 7.68
CA LYS A 330 28.91 -13.09 8.33
C LYS A 330 27.94 -13.68 7.30
N GLY A 331 27.39 -12.85 6.42
CA GLY A 331 26.41 -13.25 5.41
C GLY A 331 26.95 -14.34 4.49
N HIS A 332 28.17 -14.18 3.98
CA HIS A 332 28.81 -15.18 3.12
C HIS A 332 29.07 -16.50 3.85
N THR A 333 29.41 -16.46 5.14
CA THR A 333 29.56 -17.68 5.95
C THR A 333 28.23 -18.43 6.06
N GLU A 334 27.15 -17.73 6.37
CA GLU A 334 25.80 -18.31 6.49
C GLU A 334 25.27 -18.85 5.14
N VAL A 335 25.53 -18.13 4.04
CA VAL A 335 25.11 -18.56 2.69
C VAL A 335 25.85 -19.83 2.26
N LEU A 336 27.16 -19.94 2.52
CA LEU A 336 27.90 -21.19 2.23
C LEU A 336 27.31 -22.38 2.98
N GLU A 337 27.02 -22.23 4.27
CA GLU A 337 26.38 -23.27 5.06
C GLU A 337 25.01 -23.64 4.49
N MET A 338 24.24 -22.65 4.03
CA MET A 338 22.92 -22.90 3.45
C MET A 338 23.00 -23.61 2.09
N ILE A 339 23.96 -23.23 1.24
CA ILE A 339 24.22 -23.92 -0.03
C ILE A 339 24.51 -25.40 0.23
N ASP A 340 25.43 -25.68 1.16
CA ASP A 340 25.90 -27.04 1.46
C ASP A 340 24.84 -27.92 2.14
N SER A 341 24.17 -27.36 3.14
CA SER A 341 23.27 -28.12 4.00
C SER A 341 21.87 -28.30 3.40
N LYS A 342 21.43 -27.35 2.57
CA LYS A 342 20.05 -27.26 2.09
C LYS A 342 19.94 -27.16 0.57
N LEU A 343 20.53 -26.14 -0.07
CA LEU A 343 20.22 -25.83 -1.48
C LEU A 343 20.72 -26.92 -2.44
N LEU A 344 21.94 -27.44 -2.25
CA LEU A 344 22.46 -28.54 -3.07
C LEU A 344 21.65 -29.84 -2.92
N LYS A 345 20.97 -30.04 -1.79
CA LYS A 345 20.09 -31.19 -1.56
C LYS A 345 18.70 -30.99 -2.16
N ALA A 346 18.25 -29.74 -2.24
CA ALA A 346 16.96 -29.37 -2.82
C ALA A 346 17.01 -29.25 -4.35
N ALA A 347 18.18 -28.97 -4.92
CA ALA A 347 18.36 -28.92 -6.36
C ALA A 347 18.22 -30.33 -6.98
N GLU A 348 17.37 -30.46 -7.98
CA GLU A 348 17.08 -31.70 -8.69
C GLU A 348 17.80 -31.70 -10.05
N ASN A 349 17.72 -30.58 -10.77
CA ASN A 349 18.32 -30.39 -12.09
C ASN A 349 19.86 -30.26 -12.02
N GLU A 350 20.58 -31.02 -12.84
CA GLU A 350 22.04 -31.02 -12.88
C GLU A 350 22.65 -29.66 -13.26
N ALA A 351 21.98 -28.87 -14.12
CA ALA A 351 22.43 -27.52 -14.45
C ALA A 351 22.31 -26.57 -13.24
N VAL A 352 21.26 -26.73 -12.42
CA VAL A 352 21.09 -25.96 -11.17
C VAL A 352 22.13 -26.37 -10.14
N LYS A 353 22.42 -27.66 -9.98
CA LYS A 353 23.50 -28.14 -9.10
C LYS A 353 24.86 -27.62 -9.54
N LYS A 354 25.13 -27.62 -10.84
CA LYS A 354 26.37 -27.08 -11.39
C LYS A 354 26.49 -25.58 -11.07
N HIS A 355 25.45 -24.81 -11.36
CA HIS A 355 25.41 -23.38 -11.07
C HIS A 355 25.61 -23.09 -9.58
N LEU A 356 24.93 -23.81 -8.69
CA LEU A 356 25.13 -23.68 -7.24
C LEU A 356 26.58 -23.93 -6.80
N ASN A 357 27.27 -24.90 -7.40
CA ASN A 357 28.68 -25.16 -7.07
C ASN A 357 29.59 -24.02 -7.56
N GLU A 358 29.30 -23.42 -8.71
CA GLU A 358 30.00 -22.24 -9.22
C GLU A 358 29.75 -21.03 -8.32
N THR A 359 28.49 -20.74 -7.96
CA THR A 359 28.11 -19.71 -6.98
C THR A 359 28.80 -19.94 -5.63
N ARG A 360 28.79 -21.18 -5.11
CA ARG A 360 29.46 -21.53 -3.85
C ARG A 360 30.96 -21.20 -3.89
N SER A 361 31.63 -21.50 -5.00
CA SER A 361 33.05 -21.19 -5.17
C SER A 361 33.29 -19.68 -5.14
N ALA A 362 32.44 -18.89 -5.81
CA ALA A 362 32.54 -17.43 -5.80
C ALA A 362 32.32 -16.86 -4.37
N VAL A 363 31.26 -17.28 -3.69
CA VAL A 363 30.95 -16.85 -2.31
C VAL A 363 32.11 -17.19 -1.35
N ALA A 364 32.76 -18.34 -1.51
CA ALA A 364 33.93 -18.71 -0.71
C ALA A 364 35.13 -17.77 -0.96
N GLN A 365 35.35 -17.35 -2.21
CA GLN A 365 36.40 -16.40 -2.56
C GLN A 365 36.08 -15.01 -1.99
N HIS A 366 34.84 -14.54 -2.12
CA HIS A 366 34.38 -13.27 -1.52
C HIS A 366 34.57 -13.28 -0.01
N LEU A 367 34.19 -14.36 0.67
CA LEU A 367 34.39 -14.52 2.12
C LEU A 367 35.86 -14.42 2.52
N GLU A 368 36.76 -15.05 1.76
CA GLU A 368 38.19 -14.97 2.02
C GLU A 368 38.71 -13.53 1.86
N MET A 369 38.28 -12.83 0.81
CA MET A 369 38.62 -11.43 0.59
C MET A 369 38.07 -10.53 1.71
N GLY A 370 36.82 -10.73 2.12
CA GLY A 370 36.20 -10.00 3.24
C GLY A 370 36.95 -10.22 4.56
N LYS A 371 37.37 -11.45 4.87
CA LYS A 371 38.17 -11.76 6.06
C LYS A 371 39.55 -11.09 6.02
N LYS A 372 40.21 -11.09 4.86
CA LYS A 372 41.50 -10.40 4.66
C LYS A 372 41.36 -8.89 4.86
N LEU A 373 40.30 -8.30 4.29
CA LEU A 373 39.98 -6.89 4.45
C LEU A 373 39.70 -6.56 5.92
N GLN A 374 38.86 -7.33 6.60
CA GLN A 374 38.53 -7.16 8.01
C GLN A 374 39.79 -7.18 8.91
N ALA A 375 40.69 -8.14 8.69
CA ALA A 375 41.94 -8.24 9.42
C ALA A 375 42.88 -7.06 9.14
N SER A 376 42.82 -6.46 7.93
CA SER A 376 43.63 -5.30 7.59
C SER A 376 43.18 -4.01 8.29
N MET A 377 41.89 -3.90 8.62
CA MET A 377 41.29 -2.73 9.28
C MET A 377 41.53 -2.70 10.80
N GLN A 378 41.97 -3.82 11.39
CA GLN A 378 42.29 -3.94 12.82
C GLN A 378 43.76 -3.62 13.13
N ARG A 379 44.56 -3.30 12.11
CA ARG A 379 45.96 -2.90 12.21
C ARG A 379 46.09 -1.41 11.98
#